data_AF-A0A392MW14-F1
#
_entry.id   AF-A0A392MW14-F1
#
_cell.length_a   1.000
_cell.length_b   1.000
_cell.length_c   1.000
_cell.angle_alpha   90.00
_cell.angle_beta   90.00
_cell.angle_gamma   90.00
#
_symmetry.space_group_name_H-M   'P 1'
#
loop_
_entity.id
_entity.type
_entity.pdbx_description
1 polymer ?
#
loop_
_entity_poly.entity_id
_entity_poly.type
_entity_poly.pdbx_seq_one_letter_code
_entity_poly.pdbx_strand_id
1 'polypeptide(L)'
;MKNATELEIYMVNSLQQTNWNPNSPETIWYNVSMIVATKGMKITMVKIPTILVIIDLSRNNFEGEIPNVIGELRALIGLNISHNRLTGLIPQSMGNLKNLESLDLSSNIFTGVIPTELTNLNSLEVLDLSNNHLAGEIPQGKQFNTFTNVSYEGNSGLCGFPLSKKCGPE
;
A
#
# COMPACT_ATOMS: atom_id res chain seq x y z
N MET A 1 -11.68 8.61 -25.25
CA MET A 1 -11.65 8.59 -23.77
C MET A 1 -11.65 7.13 -23.36
N LYS A 2 -10.56 6.61 -22.78
CA LYS A 2 -10.55 5.25 -22.25
C LYS A 2 -11.22 5.31 -20.88
N ASN A 3 -12.29 4.54 -20.68
CA ASN A 3 -13.01 4.45 -19.42
C ASN A 3 -12.02 4.12 -18.31
N ALA A 4 -12.00 4.94 -17.28
CA ALA A 4 -11.18 4.66 -16.14
C ALA A 4 -11.84 3.65 -15.20
N THR A 5 -10.99 2.90 -14.52
CA THR A 5 -11.37 1.71 -13.76
C THR A 5 -11.05 1.94 -12.29
N GLU A 6 -12.11 2.02 -11.49
CA GLU A 6 -12.04 2.07 -10.03
C GLU A 6 -11.36 0.80 -9.51
N LEU A 7 -10.36 0.97 -8.65
CA LEU A 7 -9.62 -0.12 -8.04
C LEU A 7 -10.32 -0.54 -6.76
N GLU A 8 -10.78 -1.78 -6.75
CA GLU A 8 -11.29 -2.40 -5.54
C GLU A 8 -10.38 -3.56 -5.16
N ILE A 9 -9.86 -3.54 -3.93
CA ILE A 9 -9.10 -4.64 -3.36
C ILE A 9 -9.94 -5.26 -2.25
N TYR A 10 -10.18 -6.57 -2.35
CA TYR A 10 -10.87 -7.33 -1.32
C TYR A 10 -10.02 -8.51 -0.85
N MET A 11 -10.04 -8.76 0.44
CA MET A 11 -9.49 -9.97 1.04
C MET A 11 -10.63 -10.96 1.31
N VAL A 12 -10.48 -12.19 0.81
CA VAL A 12 -11.45 -13.26 1.01
C VAL A 12 -10.76 -14.44 1.66
N ASN A 13 -11.19 -14.75 2.88
CA ASN A 13 -10.78 -15.96 3.58
C ASN A 13 -11.70 -17.11 3.16
N SER A 14 -11.12 -18.21 2.69
CA SER A 14 -11.87 -19.43 2.40
C SER A 14 -11.30 -20.61 3.19
N LEU A 15 -12.18 -21.37 3.85
CA LEU A 15 -11.84 -22.63 4.48
C LEU A 15 -11.78 -23.70 3.38
N GLN A 16 -10.67 -24.42 3.26
CA GLN A 16 -10.67 -25.72 2.58
C GLN A 16 -10.47 -26.81 3.62
N GLN A 17 -11.53 -27.58 3.90
CA GLN A 17 -11.36 -28.93 4.42
C GLN A 17 -10.75 -29.76 3.30
N THR A 18 -9.49 -30.16 3.44
CA THR A 18 -8.95 -31.25 2.63
C THR A 18 -9.58 -32.56 3.12
N ASN A 19 -9.77 -33.52 2.20
CA ASN A 19 -10.45 -34.79 2.44
C ASN A 19 -10.15 -35.38 3.83
N TRP A 20 -11.20 -35.49 4.64
CA TRP A 20 -11.21 -35.96 6.00
C TRP A 20 -10.37 -37.25 6.18
N ASN A 21 -9.25 -37.14 6.89
CA ASN A 21 -8.49 -38.29 7.39
C ASN A 21 -8.55 -38.26 8.92
N PRO A 22 -9.30 -39.18 9.57
CA PRO A 22 -9.50 -39.17 11.02
C PRO A 22 -8.22 -39.48 11.83
N ASN A 23 -7.10 -39.82 11.18
CA ASN A 23 -5.85 -40.21 11.84
C ASN A 23 -4.70 -39.20 11.68
N SER A 24 -4.93 -38.02 11.10
CA SER A 24 -3.92 -36.95 11.02
C SER A 24 -4.32 -35.75 11.87
N PRO A 25 -3.41 -35.12 12.63
CA PRO A 25 -3.71 -33.84 13.28
C PRO A 25 -4.12 -32.83 12.19
N GLU A 26 -5.31 -32.27 12.30
CA GLU A 26 -5.88 -31.34 11.32
C GLU A 26 -5.00 -30.09 11.20
N THR A 27 -4.24 -29.98 10.11
CA THR A 27 -3.71 -28.68 9.70
C THR A 27 -4.79 -27.97 8.90
N ILE A 28 -5.57 -27.11 9.56
CA ILE A 28 -6.50 -26.20 8.87
C ILE A 28 -5.65 -25.14 8.15
N TRP A 29 -5.61 -25.20 6.82
CA TRP A 29 -4.96 -24.16 6.01
C TRP A 29 -6.00 -23.08 5.67
N TYR A 30 -5.76 -21.86 6.14
CA TYR A 30 -6.51 -20.69 5.68
C TYR A 30 -5.98 -20.29 4.30
N ASN A 31 -6.80 -20.44 3.26
CA ASN A 31 -6.48 -19.87 1.96
C ASN A 31 -6.99 -18.43 1.94
N VAL A 32 -6.06 -17.51 2.02
CA VAL A 32 -6.33 -16.09 1.78
C VAL A 32 -6.32 -15.88 0.27
N SER A 33 -7.33 -15.19 -0.25
CA SER A 33 -7.36 -14.75 -1.64
C SER A 33 -7.49 -13.24 -1.69
N MET A 34 -6.72 -12.60 -2.56
CA MET A 34 -6.92 -11.20 -2.90
C MET A 34 -7.72 -11.14 -4.18
N ILE A 35 -8.71 -10.28 -4.20
CA ILE A 35 -9.43 -9.91 -5.40
C ILE A 35 -9.03 -8.50 -5.72
N VAL A 36 -8.43 -8.32 -6.89
CA VAL A 36 -8.23 -7.01 -7.51
C VAL A 36 -9.30 -6.87 -8.58
N ALA A 37 -10.24 -5.97 -8.37
CA ALA A 37 -11.35 -5.74 -9.28
C ALA A 37 -11.27 -4.35 -9.92
N THR A 38 -11.74 -4.31 -11.16
CA THR A 38 -11.97 -3.13 -11.99
C THR A 38 -13.32 -3.25 -12.69
N LYS A 39 -13.83 -2.18 -13.31
CA LYS A 39 -15.09 -2.12 -14.11
C LYS A 39 -15.10 -2.97 -15.40
N GLY A 40 -14.62 -4.20 -15.33
CA GLY A 40 -14.60 -5.19 -16.42
C GLY A 40 -13.69 -6.39 -16.18
N MET A 41 -12.72 -6.30 -15.26
CA MET A 41 -11.85 -7.43 -14.91
C MET A 41 -11.79 -7.64 -13.40
N LYS A 42 -12.00 -8.88 -13.00
CA LYS A 42 -11.80 -9.36 -11.64
C LYS A 42 -10.68 -10.36 -11.66
N ILE A 43 -9.55 -10.00 -11.07
CA ILE A 43 -8.41 -10.88 -10.90
C ILE A 43 -8.49 -11.43 -9.49
N THR A 44 -8.70 -12.74 -9.36
CA THR A 44 -8.65 -13.43 -8.08
C THR A 44 -7.30 -14.12 -7.97
N MET A 45 -6.48 -13.66 -7.03
CA MET A 45 -5.28 -14.34 -6.59
C MET A 45 -5.69 -15.41 -5.59
N VAL A 46 -6.01 -16.61 -6.10
CA VAL A 46 -6.39 -17.77 -5.28
C VAL A 46 -5.16 -18.44 -4.71
N LYS A 47 -5.16 -18.65 -3.38
CA LYS A 47 -4.00 -19.14 -2.60
C LYS A 47 -2.87 -18.14 -2.62
N ILE A 48 -3.10 -17.00 -2.00
CA ILE A 48 -2.00 -16.21 -1.47
C ILE A 48 -1.46 -16.99 -0.29
N PRO A 49 -0.30 -17.66 -0.41
CA PRO A 49 0.33 -18.18 0.78
C PRO A 49 0.62 -16.99 1.70
N THR A 50 0.67 -17.20 3.01
CA THR A 50 1.02 -16.17 4.01
C THR A 50 2.43 -15.57 3.81
N ILE A 51 3.05 -15.80 2.65
CA ILE A 51 4.34 -15.33 2.18
C ILE A 51 4.20 -14.41 0.96
N LEU A 52 3.05 -13.77 0.68
CA LEU A 52 3.00 -12.80 -0.43
C LEU A 52 3.98 -11.68 -0.13
N VAL A 53 5.15 -11.79 -0.77
CA VAL A 53 6.27 -10.89 -0.54
C VAL A 53 5.99 -9.61 -1.32
N ILE A 54 5.53 -9.67 -2.57
CA ILE A 54 5.48 -8.48 -3.43
C ILE A 54 4.15 -8.41 -4.18
N ILE A 55 3.54 -7.23 -4.17
CA ILE A 55 2.44 -6.83 -5.05
C ILE A 55 2.94 -5.70 -5.94
N ASP A 56 2.86 -5.89 -7.26
CA ASP A 56 3.09 -4.85 -8.25
C ASP A 56 1.83 -4.64 -9.09
N LEU A 57 1.23 -3.47 -8.93
CA LEU A 57 0.06 -2.96 -9.63
C LEU A 57 0.41 -1.67 -10.41
N SER A 58 1.70 -1.38 -10.57
CA SER A 58 2.16 -0.14 -11.17
C SER A 58 1.80 -0.03 -12.67
N ARG A 59 1.79 1.21 -13.18
CA ARG A 59 1.62 1.52 -14.62
C ARG A 59 0.28 1.04 -15.19
N ASN A 60 -0.79 1.27 -14.44
CA ASN A 60 -2.16 0.98 -14.86
C ASN A 60 -2.98 2.28 -14.95
N ASN A 61 -4.29 2.14 -15.11
CA ASN A 61 -5.25 3.26 -15.06
C ASN A 61 -6.22 3.09 -13.87
N PHE A 62 -5.70 2.61 -12.74
CA PHE A 62 -6.49 2.49 -11.52
C PHE A 62 -6.88 3.87 -10.99
N GLU A 63 -8.16 4.05 -10.68
CA GLU A 63 -8.75 5.24 -10.07
C GLU A 63 -9.42 4.90 -8.74
N GLY A 64 -9.86 5.92 -8.01
CA GLY A 64 -10.46 5.76 -6.69
C GLY A 64 -9.41 5.76 -5.57
N GLU A 65 -9.84 5.40 -4.37
CA GLU A 65 -8.99 5.42 -3.17
C GLU A 65 -8.38 4.04 -2.91
N ILE A 66 -7.26 3.99 -2.18
CA ILE A 66 -6.75 2.72 -1.68
C ILE A 66 -7.64 2.29 -0.50
N PRO A 67 -8.24 1.09 -0.54
CA PRO A 67 -9.11 0.65 0.55
C PRO A 67 -8.31 0.30 1.81
N ASN A 68 -8.87 0.59 2.98
CA ASN A 68 -8.23 0.33 4.29
C ASN A 68 -7.81 -1.13 4.51
N VAL A 69 -8.46 -2.09 3.82
CA VAL A 69 -8.14 -3.53 3.90
C VAL A 69 -6.71 -3.85 3.44
N ILE A 70 -6.04 -2.95 2.70
CA ILE A 70 -4.62 -3.11 2.33
C ILE A 70 -3.73 -3.39 3.55
N GLY A 71 -4.06 -2.82 4.72
CA GLY A 71 -3.32 -3.01 5.96
C GLY A 71 -3.41 -4.41 6.57
N GLU A 72 -4.28 -5.29 6.04
CA GLU A 72 -4.39 -6.68 6.48
C GLU A 72 -3.33 -7.60 5.85
N LEU A 73 -2.61 -7.12 4.83
CA LEU A 73 -1.57 -7.86 4.10
C LEU A 73 -0.25 -7.93 4.88
N ARG A 74 -0.28 -8.43 6.12
CA ARG A 74 0.86 -8.37 7.06
C ARG A 74 2.11 -9.12 6.59
N ALA A 75 1.97 -10.01 5.62
CA ALA A 75 3.09 -10.74 5.00
C ALA A 75 3.83 -9.92 3.93
N LEU A 76 3.29 -8.77 3.53
CA LEU A 76 3.79 -7.99 2.41
C LEU A 76 5.16 -7.37 2.74
N ILE A 77 6.07 -7.54 1.79
CA ILE A 77 7.45 -7.05 1.78
C ILE A 77 7.62 -5.93 0.74
N GLY A 78 6.92 -5.98 -0.39
CA GLY A 78 6.94 -4.95 -1.42
C GLY A 78 5.53 -4.60 -1.90
N LEU A 79 5.24 -3.31 -1.97
CA LEU A 79 4.00 -2.79 -2.54
C LEU A 79 4.33 -1.69 -3.55
N ASN A 80 4.09 -1.97 -4.83
CA ASN A 80 4.20 -0.98 -5.88
C ASN A 80 2.82 -0.73 -6.50
N ILE A 81 2.29 0.50 -6.35
CA ILE A 81 1.05 0.95 -6.98
C ILE A 81 1.29 2.24 -7.78
N SER A 82 2.54 2.51 -8.15
CA SER A 82 2.91 3.76 -8.82
C SER A 82 2.37 3.89 -10.24
N HIS A 83 2.40 5.10 -10.79
CA HIS A 83 1.93 5.37 -12.15
C HIS A 83 0.49 4.91 -12.40
N ASN A 84 -0.42 5.38 -11.55
CA ASN A 84 -1.86 5.18 -11.68
C ASN A 84 -2.58 6.54 -11.59
N ARG A 85 -3.89 6.54 -11.38
CA ARG A 85 -4.74 7.74 -11.19
C ARG A 85 -5.46 7.67 -9.85
N LEU A 86 -4.85 7.04 -8.85
CA LEU A 86 -5.45 6.86 -7.52
C LEU A 86 -5.53 8.22 -6.82
N THR A 87 -6.64 8.43 -6.11
CA THR A 87 -7.01 9.67 -5.43
C THR A 87 -7.20 9.43 -3.93
N GLY A 88 -7.59 10.47 -3.19
CA GLY A 88 -7.91 10.36 -1.77
C GLY A 88 -6.67 10.43 -0.88
N LEU A 89 -6.80 9.90 0.33
CA LEU A 89 -5.74 9.89 1.34
C LEU A 89 -4.95 8.58 1.29
N ILE A 90 -3.68 8.61 1.72
CA ILE A 90 -2.95 7.38 2.01
C ILE A 90 -3.58 6.74 3.26
N PRO A 91 -4.00 5.46 3.24
CA PRO A 91 -4.63 4.82 4.39
C PRO A 91 -3.68 4.67 5.57
N GLN A 92 -4.09 5.16 6.75
CA GLN A 92 -3.38 4.94 8.02
C GLN A 92 -3.16 3.44 8.33
N SER A 93 -4.04 2.56 7.84
CA SER A 93 -3.93 1.11 8.01
C SER A 93 -2.67 0.52 7.37
N MET A 94 -2.04 1.20 6.40
CA MET A 94 -0.75 0.79 5.83
C MET A 94 0.36 0.71 6.88
N GLY A 95 0.26 1.45 7.99
CA GLY A 95 1.18 1.34 9.12
C GLY A 95 1.19 -0.04 9.80
N ASN A 96 0.24 -0.94 9.47
CA ASN A 96 0.18 -2.31 9.96
C ASN A 96 1.06 -3.30 9.17
N LEU A 97 1.63 -2.89 8.04
CA LEU A 97 2.45 -3.73 7.15
C LEU A 97 3.88 -3.91 7.68
N LYS A 98 4.04 -4.51 8.86
CA LYS A 98 5.31 -4.51 9.61
C LYS A 98 6.51 -5.16 8.89
N ASN A 99 6.27 -6.00 7.90
CA ASN A 99 7.31 -6.65 7.10
C ASN A 99 7.64 -5.89 5.81
N LEU A 100 7.00 -4.74 5.56
CA LEU A 100 7.18 -4.01 4.31
C LEU A 100 8.58 -3.38 4.26
N GLU A 101 9.32 -3.74 3.21
CA GLU A 101 10.66 -3.28 2.87
C GLU A 101 10.63 -2.25 1.73
N SER A 102 9.65 -2.32 0.83
CA SER A 102 9.51 -1.39 -0.30
C SER A 102 8.07 -0.91 -0.47
N LEU A 103 7.90 0.41 -0.53
CA LEU A 103 6.63 1.09 -0.77
C LEU A 103 6.79 2.15 -1.87
N ASP A 104 6.16 1.94 -3.01
CA ASP A 104 6.11 2.90 -4.11
C ASP A 104 4.65 3.28 -4.41
N LEU A 105 4.29 4.52 -4.05
CA LEU A 105 3.01 5.16 -4.32
C LEU A 105 3.15 6.33 -5.30
N SER A 106 4.31 6.47 -5.93
CA SER A 106 4.65 7.62 -6.75
C SER A 106 3.76 7.77 -7.99
N SER A 107 3.72 8.97 -8.56
CA SER A 107 2.98 9.25 -9.80
C SER A 107 1.50 8.84 -9.72
N ASN A 108 0.82 9.35 -8.70
CA ASN A 108 -0.62 9.22 -8.48
C ASN A 108 -1.22 10.61 -8.17
N ILE A 109 -2.43 10.66 -7.63
CA ILE A 109 -3.16 11.89 -7.32
C ILE A 109 -3.52 11.90 -5.82
N PHE A 110 -2.69 11.28 -4.97
CA PHE A 110 -2.93 11.27 -3.52
C PHE A 110 -2.84 12.69 -2.94
N THR A 111 -3.73 12.99 -1.99
CA THR A 111 -3.87 14.29 -1.33
C THR A 111 -3.77 14.14 0.19
N GLY A 112 -3.78 15.27 0.90
CA GLY A 112 -3.74 15.29 2.36
C GLY A 112 -2.34 15.02 2.92
N VAL A 113 -2.30 14.67 4.21
CA VAL A 113 -1.05 14.43 4.93
C VAL A 113 -0.55 13.00 4.76
N ILE A 114 0.76 12.82 4.89
CA ILE A 114 1.35 11.49 5.05
C ILE A 114 0.96 10.98 6.45
N PRO A 115 0.29 9.82 6.58
CA PRO A 115 -0.10 9.28 7.89
C PRO A 115 1.12 9.01 8.76
N THR A 116 1.09 9.46 10.01
CA THR A 116 2.19 9.23 10.96
C THR A 116 2.37 7.74 11.26
N GLU A 117 1.32 6.92 11.06
CA GLU A 117 1.35 5.47 11.21
C GLU A 117 2.37 4.78 10.28
N LEU A 118 2.72 5.39 9.14
CA LEU A 118 3.77 4.88 8.24
C LEU A 118 5.15 4.88 8.89
N THR A 119 5.37 5.71 9.91
CA THR A 119 6.63 5.69 10.69
C THR A 119 6.81 4.38 11.47
N ASN A 120 5.76 3.58 11.62
CA ASN A 120 5.83 2.27 12.27
C ASN A 120 6.36 1.14 11.38
N LEU A 121 6.67 1.42 10.10
CA LEU A 121 7.24 0.48 9.15
C LEU A 121 8.75 0.37 9.36
N ASN A 122 9.15 -0.39 10.39
CA ASN A 122 10.55 -0.45 10.83
C ASN A 122 11.49 -1.22 9.88
N SER A 123 10.93 -2.00 8.95
CA SER A 123 11.69 -2.74 7.93
C SER A 123 11.79 -1.99 6.60
N LEU A 124 11.20 -0.79 6.49
CA LEU A 124 11.11 -0.07 5.22
C LEU A 124 12.49 0.44 4.79
N GLU A 125 12.96 -0.01 3.62
CA GLU A 125 14.24 0.35 3.01
C GLU A 125 14.06 1.25 1.79
N VAL A 126 12.92 1.15 1.11
CA VAL A 126 12.58 1.94 -0.07
C VAL A 126 11.22 2.60 0.14
N LEU A 127 11.18 3.92 -0.02
CA LEU A 127 9.97 4.72 -0.03
C LEU A 127 10.00 5.64 -1.24
N ASP A 128 8.91 5.65 -2.02
CA ASP A 128 8.68 6.67 -3.04
C ASP A 128 7.23 7.15 -2.97
N LEU A 129 7.05 8.41 -2.56
CA LEU A 129 5.78 9.13 -2.53
C LEU A 129 5.77 10.28 -3.54
N SER A 130 6.78 10.36 -4.40
CA SER A 130 6.99 11.47 -5.32
C SER A 130 5.82 11.63 -6.30
N ASN A 131 5.67 12.83 -6.86
CA ASN A 131 4.72 13.12 -7.91
C ASN A 131 3.27 12.80 -7.51
N ASN A 132 2.86 13.33 -6.37
CA ASN A 132 1.48 13.33 -5.86
C ASN A 132 1.06 14.77 -5.48
N HIS A 133 -0.09 14.93 -4.82
CA HIS A 133 -0.60 16.21 -4.29
C HIS A 133 -0.60 16.23 -2.75
N LEU A 134 0.38 15.57 -2.12
CA LEU A 134 0.50 15.49 -0.67
C LEU A 134 0.89 16.86 -0.08
N ALA A 135 0.46 17.09 1.16
CA ALA A 135 0.66 18.34 1.88
C ALA A 135 0.94 18.12 3.38
N GLY A 136 1.43 19.16 4.04
CA GLY A 136 1.75 19.12 5.48
C GLY A 136 3.17 18.65 5.78
N GLU A 137 3.45 18.51 7.08
CA GLU A 137 4.77 18.10 7.55
C GLU A 137 5.03 16.62 7.28
N ILE A 138 6.23 16.30 6.79
CA ILE A 138 6.70 14.92 6.62
C ILE A 138 6.88 14.29 8.01
N PRO A 139 6.18 13.18 8.33
CA PRO A 139 6.31 12.51 9.62
C PRO A 139 7.74 12.10 9.90
N GLN A 140 8.16 12.20 11.17
CA GLN A 140 9.50 11.80 11.58
C GLN A 140 9.46 10.45 12.29
N GLY A 141 10.36 9.54 11.94
CA GLY A 141 10.44 8.19 12.47
C GLY A 141 11.74 7.49 12.07
N LYS A 142 12.09 6.37 12.73
CA LYS A 142 13.42 5.73 12.58
C LYS A 142 13.84 5.54 11.12
N GLN A 143 13.16 4.66 10.38
CA GLN A 143 13.46 4.45 8.96
C GLN A 143 13.03 5.65 8.10
N PHE A 144 11.91 6.29 8.46
CA PHE A 144 11.35 7.40 7.71
C PHE A 144 12.33 8.59 7.57
N ASN A 145 13.17 8.82 8.58
CA ASN A 145 14.19 9.87 8.61
C ASN A 145 15.43 9.53 7.75
N THR A 146 15.53 8.32 7.21
CA THR A 146 16.65 7.93 6.33
C THR A 146 16.39 8.27 4.86
N PHE A 147 15.13 8.50 4.50
CA PHE A 147 14.74 8.82 3.14
C PHE A 147 15.12 10.25 2.76
N THR A 148 15.53 10.43 1.51
CA THR A 148 15.99 11.73 0.98
C THR A 148 14.86 12.45 0.22
N ASN A 149 15.13 13.68 -0.23
CA ASN A 149 14.20 14.53 -0.96
C ASN A 149 13.56 13.85 -2.18
N VAL A 150 14.27 12.92 -2.83
CA VAL A 150 13.78 12.20 -4.01
C VAL A 150 12.48 11.46 -3.71
N SER A 151 12.36 10.88 -2.52
CA SER A 151 11.17 10.14 -2.08
C SER A 151 9.90 11.00 -1.97
N TYR A 152 10.04 12.33 -1.98
CA TYR A 152 8.95 13.27 -1.70
C TYR A 152 8.78 14.33 -2.80
N GLU A 153 9.63 14.31 -3.84
CA GLU A 153 9.63 15.34 -4.88
C GLU A 153 8.30 15.43 -5.63
N GLY A 154 8.01 16.56 -6.28
CA GLY A 154 6.75 16.75 -7.00
C GLY A 154 5.52 17.00 -6.11
N ASN A 155 5.62 16.88 -4.78
CA ASN A 155 4.55 17.25 -3.85
C ASN A 155 4.73 18.68 -3.34
N SER A 156 4.13 19.67 -4.01
CA SER A 156 4.32 21.09 -3.67
C SER A 156 3.80 21.49 -2.28
N GLY A 157 2.88 20.71 -1.72
CA GLY A 157 2.28 20.94 -0.40
C GLY A 157 3.17 20.50 0.77
N LEU A 158 4.08 19.54 0.57
CA LEU A 158 4.90 18.98 1.66
C LEU A 158 5.91 19.99 2.22
N CYS A 159 6.29 19.80 3.47
CA CYS A 159 7.32 20.57 4.17
C CYS A 159 7.98 19.72 5.27
N GLY A 160 9.04 20.23 5.90
CA GLY A 160 9.76 19.53 6.95
C GLY A 160 10.87 18.62 6.40
N PHE A 161 11.70 18.10 7.31
CA PHE A 161 12.82 17.24 6.94
C PHE A 161 12.32 15.98 6.18
N PRO A 162 12.95 15.57 5.06
CA PRO A 162 14.26 16.01 4.55
C PRO A 162 14.23 17.24 3.63
N LEU A 163 13.05 17.76 3.28
CA LEU A 163 12.92 18.89 2.36
C LEU A 163 13.51 20.17 2.97
N SER A 164 14.09 21.02 2.11
CA SER A 164 14.57 22.34 2.52
C SER A 164 13.42 23.31 2.84
N LYS A 165 12.19 22.98 2.44
CA LYS A 165 10.99 23.78 2.71
C LYS A 165 10.57 23.60 4.17
N LYS A 166 10.68 24.67 4.96
CA LYS A 166 10.19 24.71 6.34
C LYS A 166 8.67 24.72 6.37
N CYS A 167 8.08 24.09 7.38
CA CYS A 167 6.66 24.21 7.65
C CYS A 167 6.36 25.60 8.23
N GLY A 168 5.26 26.22 7.78
CA GLY A 168 4.78 27.49 8.31
C GLY A 168 4.00 27.29 9.61
N PRO A 169 3.79 28.35 10.42
CA PRO A 169 2.79 28.29 11.48
C PRO A 169 1.39 28.13 10.84
N GLU A 170 0.62 27.16 11.33
CA GLU A 170 -0.80 26.97 10.97
C GLU A 170 -1.65 28.21 11.27
#